data_AF-A0A1C1YW71-F1
#
_entry.id   AF-A0A1C1YW71-F1
#
_cell.length_a   1.000
_cell.length_b   1.000
_cell.length_c   1.000
_cell.angle_alpha   90.00
_cell.angle_beta   90.00
_cell.angle_gamma   90.00
#
_symmetry.space_group_name_H-M   'P 1'
#
loop_
_entity.id
_entity.type
_entity.pdbx_description
1 polymer ?
#
loop_
_entity_poly.entity_id
_entity_poly.type
_entity_poly.pdbx_seq_one_letter_code
_entity_poly.pdbx_strand_id
1 'polypeptide(L)'
;MKTMFIAASLFALIAPAAAFAGTACPDVPRDQWMSDADLTAKAKEMGYDVRSIKPEDGCLEAYAIDAKGQRVEVYFHPATAEVLRVKAED
;
A
#
# COMPACT_ATOMS: atom_id res chain seq x y z
N MET A 1 22.36 48.93 -30.95
CA MET A 1 22.25 49.19 -29.51
C MET A 1 20.99 48.52 -28.98
N LYS A 2 21.12 47.72 -27.91
CA LYS A 2 20.12 47.41 -26.87
C LYS A 2 18.84 46.64 -27.30
N THR A 3 18.82 45.31 -27.11
CA THR A 3 18.23 44.55 -25.96
C THR A 3 16.74 44.26 -26.13
N MET A 4 16.38 43.00 -26.38
CA MET A 4 15.83 42.01 -25.42
C MET A 4 14.31 42.11 -25.28
N PHE A 5 13.60 41.03 -25.61
CA PHE A 5 12.52 40.50 -24.76
C PHE A 5 12.45 38.98 -24.94
N ILE A 6 12.72 38.29 -23.84
CA ILE A 6 12.72 36.84 -23.67
C ILE A 6 11.27 36.44 -23.31
N ALA A 7 10.64 35.61 -24.14
CA ALA A 7 9.36 35.00 -23.79
C ALA A 7 9.61 33.74 -22.95
N ALA A 8 9.28 33.83 -21.67
CA ALA A 8 9.31 32.74 -20.72
C ALA A 8 8.11 31.81 -20.95
N SER A 9 8.36 30.54 -21.25
CA SER A 9 7.33 29.50 -21.34
C SER A 9 7.59 28.46 -20.26
N LEU A 10 6.59 28.30 -19.39
CA LEU A 10 6.59 27.52 -18.14
C LEU A 10 7.18 26.11 -18.28
N PHE A 11 8.15 25.80 -17.44
CA PHE A 11 8.50 24.43 -17.08
C PHE A 11 7.39 23.88 -16.17
N ALA A 12 6.57 22.96 -16.67
CA ALA A 12 5.69 22.17 -15.85
C ALA A 12 6.54 21.24 -14.98
N LEU A 13 6.62 21.53 -13.67
CA LEU A 13 7.21 20.65 -12.67
C LEU A 13 6.34 19.40 -12.57
N ILE A 14 6.74 18.34 -13.27
CA ILE A 14 6.21 17.00 -13.06
C ILE A 14 6.78 16.55 -11.70
N ALA A 15 5.99 16.66 -10.63
CA ALA A 15 6.38 16.13 -9.33
C ALA A 15 6.50 14.60 -9.46
N PRO A 16 7.64 14.00 -9.10
CA PRO A 16 7.74 12.54 -9.07
C PRO A 16 6.79 12.03 -8.00
N ALA A 17 5.83 11.19 -8.39
CA ALA A 17 5.09 10.37 -7.45
C ALA A 17 6.12 9.52 -6.71
N ALA A 18 6.24 9.72 -5.39
CA ALA A 18 7.11 8.92 -4.56
C ALA A 18 6.69 7.46 -4.69
N ALA A 19 7.51 6.65 -5.36
CA ALA A 19 7.35 5.21 -5.35
C ALA A 19 7.62 4.74 -3.92
N PHE A 20 6.57 4.42 -3.18
CA PHE A 20 6.68 3.72 -1.90
C PHE A 20 7.25 2.33 -2.20
N ALA A 21 8.56 2.16 -1.98
CA ALA A 21 9.19 0.85 -1.99
C ALA A 21 8.64 0.08 -0.77
N GLY A 22 7.60 -0.71 -0.98
CA GLY A 22 7.04 -1.58 0.06
C GLY A 22 8.09 -2.54 0.61
N THR A 23 8.02 -2.84 1.90
CA THR A 23 8.92 -3.80 2.55
C THR A 23 8.62 -5.21 2.03
N ALA A 24 9.65 -6.02 1.81
CA ALA A 24 9.50 -7.42 1.44
C ALA A 24 8.79 -8.21 2.56
N CYS A 25 8.13 -9.31 2.20
CA CYS A 25 7.47 -10.18 3.16
C CYS A 25 8.49 -10.87 4.09
N PRO A 26 8.20 -10.93 5.40
CA PRO A 26 9.09 -11.55 6.38
C PRO A 26 9.02 -13.08 6.32
N ASP A 27 10.08 -13.75 6.76
CA ASP A 27 10.07 -15.19 6.99
C ASP A 27 9.60 -15.49 8.43
N VAL A 28 8.30 -15.77 8.57
CA VAL A 28 7.65 -16.06 9.87
C VAL A 28 7.14 -17.50 9.84
N PRO A 29 7.47 -18.34 10.85
CA PRO A 29 6.93 -19.69 10.99
C PRO A 29 5.39 -19.70 10.96
N ARG A 30 4.79 -20.64 10.21
CA ARG A 30 3.33 -20.64 9.92
C ARG A 30 2.45 -20.75 11.17
N ASP A 31 2.96 -21.37 12.22
CA ASP A 31 2.33 -21.51 13.53
C ASP A 31 2.27 -20.20 14.34
N GLN A 32 3.05 -19.18 13.95
CA GLN A 32 3.03 -17.84 14.53
C GLN A 32 2.14 -16.86 13.75
N TRP A 33 1.54 -17.30 12.65
CA TRP A 33 0.67 -16.46 11.86
C TRP A 33 -0.66 -16.28 12.58
N MET A 34 -1.18 -15.06 12.57
CA MET A 34 -2.51 -14.79 13.08
C MET A 34 -3.59 -15.41 12.19
N SER A 35 -4.80 -15.53 12.76
CA SER A 35 -5.95 -15.99 12.01
C SER A 35 -6.48 -14.89 11.07
N ASP A 36 -7.21 -15.29 10.04
CA ASP A 36 -7.88 -14.37 9.13
C ASP A 36 -8.85 -13.42 9.87
N ALA A 37 -9.46 -13.91 10.96
CA ALA A 37 -10.36 -13.14 11.81
C ALA A 37 -9.61 -12.04 12.57
N ASP A 38 -8.45 -12.37 13.16
CA ASP A 38 -7.61 -11.40 13.87
C ASP A 38 -7.06 -10.34 12.91
N LEU A 39 -6.62 -10.76 11.72
CA LEU A 39 -6.15 -9.83 10.70
C LEU A 39 -7.27 -8.89 10.24
N THR A 40 -8.47 -9.43 9.99
CA THR A 40 -9.65 -8.65 9.60
C THR A 40 -10.01 -7.60 10.66
N ALA A 41 -9.98 -7.97 11.94
CA ALA A 41 -10.25 -7.04 13.04
C ALA A 41 -9.23 -5.89 13.05
N LYS A 42 -7.93 -6.20 12.96
CA LYS A 42 -6.86 -5.19 12.93
C LYS A 42 -6.93 -4.32 11.68
N ALA A 43 -7.18 -4.91 10.51
CA ALA A 43 -7.35 -4.19 9.26
C ALA A 43 -8.53 -3.21 9.31
N LYS A 44 -9.63 -3.61 9.95
CA LYS A 44 -10.79 -2.74 10.17
C LYS A 44 -10.47 -1.54 11.06
N GLU A 45 -9.67 -1.72 12.11
CA GLU A 45 -9.18 -0.62 12.96
C GLU A 45 -8.33 0.38 12.15
N MET A 46 -7.64 -0.10 11.11
CA MET A 46 -6.88 0.73 10.17
C MET A 46 -7.72 1.36 9.04
N GLY A 47 -9.04 1.09 9.01
CA GLY A 47 -9.96 1.65 8.01
C GLY A 47 -10.08 0.83 6.72
N TYR A 48 -9.65 -0.43 6.73
CA TYR A 48 -9.83 -1.36 5.61
C TYR A 48 -11.05 -2.26 5.81
N ASP A 49 -11.90 -2.35 4.80
CA ASP A 49 -13.00 -3.31 4.70
C ASP A 49 -12.54 -4.56 3.95
N VAL A 50 -12.03 -5.54 4.70
CA VAL A 50 -11.42 -6.78 4.17
C VAL A 50 -12.48 -7.69 3.54
N ARG A 51 -12.22 -8.13 2.31
CA ARG A 51 -13.08 -9.00 1.51
C ARG A 51 -12.56 -10.43 1.39
N SER A 52 -11.25 -10.59 1.36
CA SER A 52 -10.60 -11.91 1.40
C SER A 52 -9.16 -11.77 1.85
N ILE A 53 -8.62 -12.84 2.43
CA ILE A 53 -7.23 -12.93 2.86
C ILE A 53 -6.59 -14.15 2.18
N LYS A 54 -5.37 -13.99 1.68
CA LYS A 54 -4.56 -15.04 1.07
C LYS A 54 -3.13 -14.98 1.60
N PRO A 55 -2.50 -16.11 1.92
CA PRO A 55 -1.05 -16.18 2.08
C PRO A 55 -0.36 -15.88 0.74
N GLU A 56 0.61 -14.97 0.73
CA GLU A 56 1.41 -14.66 -0.47
C GLU A 56 2.86 -14.39 -0.06
N ASP A 57 3.80 -15.22 -0.52
CA ASP A 57 5.25 -15.08 -0.33
C ASP A 57 5.71 -14.72 1.12
N GLY A 58 5.01 -15.23 2.14
CA GLY A 58 5.33 -14.97 3.56
C GLY A 58 4.52 -13.83 4.20
N CYS A 59 3.69 -13.14 3.42
CA CYS A 59 2.71 -12.17 3.91
C CYS A 59 1.30 -12.78 4.01
N LEU A 60 0.42 -12.05 4.71
CA LEU A 60 -1.02 -12.14 4.52
C LEU A 60 -1.47 -11.00 3.60
N GLU A 61 -1.85 -11.30 2.37
CA GLU A 61 -2.46 -10.38 1.42
C GLU A 61 -3.97 -10.28 1.70
N ALA A 62 -4.47 -9.09 1.98
CA ALA A 62 -5.90 -8.82 2.08
C ALA A 62 -6.37 -7.99 0.89
N TYR A 63 -7.40 -8.48 0.20
CA TYR A 63 -8.18 -7.67 -0.73
C TYR A 63 -9.18 -6.87 0.09
N ALA A 64 -9.12 -5.54 0.02
CA ALA A 64 -9.93 -4.68 0.86
C ALA A 64 -10.43 -3.44 0.11
N ILE A 65 -11.46 -2.80 0.66
CA ILE A 65 -11.83 -1.43 0.31
C ILE A 65 -11.22 -0.50 1.35
N ASP A 66 -10.45 0.50 0.92
CA ASP A 66 -9.87 1.48 1.82
C ASP A 66 -10.88 2.56 2.26
N ALA A 67 -10.48 3.44 3.17
CA ALA A 67 -11.32 4.52 3.66
C ALA A 67 -11.77 5.53 2.59
N LYS A 68 -11.17 5.51 1.39
CA LYS A 68 -11.55 6.34 0.24
C LYS A 68 -12.50 5.62 -0.71
N GLY A 69 -12.87 4.37 -0.40
CA GLY A 69 -13.71 3.54 -1.27
C GLY A 69 -12.95 2.87 -2.41
N GLN A 70 -11.61 2.86 -2.38
CA GLN A 70 -10.77 2.26 -3.42
C GLN A 70 -10.47 0.80 -3.10
N ARG A 71 -10.46 -0.05 -4.13
CA ARG A 71 -10.02 -1.43 -4.01
C ARG A 71 -8.49 -1.49 -3.92
N VAL A 72 -8.00 -2.23 -2.94
CA VAL A 72 -6.57 -2.36 -2.66
C VAL A 72 -6.21 -3.78 -2.26
N GLU A 73 -5.01 -4.22 -2.63
CA GLU A 73 -4.31 -5.36 -2.07
C GLU A 73 -3.38 -4.84 -0.97
N VAL A 74 -3.63 -5.22 0.28
CA VAL A 74 -2.81 -4.83 1.44
C VAL A 74 -2.05 -6.04 1.95
N TYR A 75 -0.73 -5.95 1.96
CA TYR A 75 0.16 -7.01 2.42
C TYR A 75 0.56 -6.74 3.86
N PHE A 76 0.24 -7.68 4.73
CA PHE A 76 0.46 -7.59 6.17
C PHE A 76 1.54 -8.55 6.64
N HIS A 77 2.31 -8.10 7.63
CA HIS A 77 3.18 -8.97 8.41
C HIS A 77 2.31 -10.01 9.16
N PRO A 78 2.54 -11.32 8.99
CA PRO A 78 1.60 -12.34 9.45
C PRO A 78 1.49 -12.48 10.97
N ALA A 79 2.53 -12.11 11.73
CA ALA A 79 2.49 -12.12 13.21
C ALA A 79 1.98 -10.81 13.85
N THR A 80 2.21 -9.64 13.22
CA THR A 80 1.97 -8.33 13.85
C THR A 80 0.85 -7.52 13.19
N ALA A 81 0.44 -7.88 11.98
CA ALA A 81 -0.46 -7.13 11.09
C ALA A 81 0.07 -5.75 10.69
N GLU A 82 1.39 -5.53 10.76
CA GLU A 82 1.98 -4.32 10.19
C GLU A 82 1.77 -4.29 8.67
N VAL A 83 1.36 -3.14 8.13
CA VAL A 83 1.21 -2.94 6.69
C VAL A 83 2.61 -2.83 6.07
N LEU A 84 2.96 -3.80 5.23
CA LEU A 84 4.26 -3.86 4.54
C LEU A 84 4.19 -3.21 3.16
N ARG A 85 3.04 -3.38 2.47
CA ARG A 85 2.80 -2.85 1.14
C ARG A 85 1.31 -2.67 0.89
N VAL A 86 0.94 -1.62 0.16
CA VAL A 86 -0.41 -1.41 -0.37
C VAL A 86 -0.29 -1.25 -1.88
N LYS A 87 -1.10 -1.97 -2.62
CA LYS A 87 -1.19 -1.87 -4.07
C LYS A 87 -2.64 -1.56 -4.45
N ALA A 88 -2.84 -0.54 -5.29
CA ALA A 88 -4.17 -0.29 -5.84
C ALA A 88 -4.56 -1.46 -6.75
N GLU A 89 -5.80 -1.91 -6.63
CA GLU A 89 -6.40 -2.87 -7.55
C GLU A 89 -7.09 -2.05 -8.65
N ASP A 90 -6.68 -2.26 -9.91
CA ASP A 90 -7.20 -1.54 -11.09
C ASP A 90 -8.64 -1.95 -11.44
#